data_AF-A0A484LBZ8-F1
#
_entry.id   AF-A0A484LBZ8-F1
#
_cell.length_a   1.000
_cell.length_b   1.000
_cell.length_c   1.000
_cell.angle_alpha   90.00
_cell.angle_beta   90.00
_cell.angle_gamma   90.00
#
_symmetry.space_group_name_H-M   'P 1'
#
loop_
_entity.id
_entity.type
_entity.pdbx_description
1 polymer ?
#
loop_
_entity_poly.entity_id
_entity_poly.type
_entity_poly.pdbx_seq_one_letter_code
_entity_poly.pdbx_strand_id
1 'polypeptide(L)'
;MMIASDIDDAKARASRALEVLEKSICMHTSVAATQSFQQENMMLKQQLEALLQENNILKRAVSIQHDRQKEFDERGKEVNHLKQLLAQYQEQLRTLEVNNYALAMHLKQAQQSNSIPGRFNPDVF
;
A
#
# COMPACT_ATOMS: atom_id res chain seq x y z
N MET A 1 79.02 6.95 8.66
CA MET A 1 78.32 8.11 8.08
C MET A 1 79.30 8.76 7.11
N MET A 2 79.09 8.56 5.80
CA MET A 2 80.06 8.99 4.78
C MET A 2 79.92 10.52 4.63
N ILE A 3 80.99 11.27 4.92
CA ILE A 3 81.00 12.73 4.81
C ILE A 3 81.03 13.12 3.33
N ALA A 4 80.46 14.27 2.96
CA ALA A 4 80.55 14.77 1.59
C ALA A 4 81.99 15.22 1.28
N SER A 5 82.47 14.90 0.09
CA SER A 5 83.85 15.21 -0.31
C SER A 5 84.02 16.67 -0.76
N ASP A 6 82.95 17.27 -1.29
CA ASP A 6 82.86 18.67 -1.68
C ASP A 6 81.40 19.16 -1.63
N ILE A 7 81.18 20.43 -1.97
CA ILE A 7 79.85 21.06 -1.98
C ILE A 7 78.91 20.45 -3.03
N ASP A 8 79.45 20.00 -4.16
CA ASP A 8 78.65 19.45 -5.25
C ASP A 8 78.18 18.02 -4.94
N ASP A 9 79.02 17.21 -4.29
CA ASP A 9 78.65 15.91 -3.72
C ASP A 9 77.61 16.06 -2.60
N ALA A 10 77.75 17.06 -1.72
CA ALA A 10 76.74 17.37 -0.71
C ALA A 10 75.38 17.71 -1.34
N LYS A 11 75.37 18.55 -2.39
CA LYS A 11 74.16 18.89 -3.15
C LYS A 11 73.58 17.67 -3.85
N ALA A 12 74.40 16.86 -4.52
CA ALA A 12 73.94 15.66 -5.22
C ALA A 12 73.34 14.61 -4.26
N ARG A 13 73.85 14.51 -3.02
CA ARG A 13 73.28 13.67 -1.97
C ARG A 13 71.97 14.24 -1.44
N ALA A 14 71.90 15.55 -1.19
CA ALA A 14 70.68 16.22 -0.75
C ALA A 14 69.55 16.11 -1.79
N SER A 15 69.85 16.32 -3.08
CA SER A 15 68.87 16.18 -4.16
C SER A 15 68.31 14.76 -4.25
N ARG A 16 69.17 13.73 -4.13
CA ARG A 16 68.72 12.32 -4.09
C ARG A 16 67.85 12.02 -2.88
N ALA A 17 68.20 12.54 -1.70
CA ALA A 17 67.39 12.37 -0.50
C ALA A 17 66.01 13.04 -0.63
N LEU A 18 65.96 14.23 -1.21
CA LEU A 18 64.70 14.94 -1.48
C LEU A 18 63.84 14.22 -2.53
N GLU A 19 64.44 13.68 -3.59
CA GLU A 19 63.71 12.91 -4.61
C GLU A 19 63.08 11.64 -4.01
N VAL A 20 63.81 10.92 -3.15
CA VAL A 20 63.28 9.74 -2.44
C VAL A 20 62.14 10.14 -1.51
N LEU A 21 62.26 11.26 -0.80
CA LEU A 21 61.21 11.78 0.07
C LEU A 21 59.97 12.18 -0.73
N GLU A 22 60.12 12.90 -1.84
CA GLU A 22 59.01 13.30 -2.71
C GLU A 22 58.25 12.08 -3.25
N LYS A 23 58.97 11.06 -3.74
CA LYS A 23 58.36 9.79 -4.18
C LYS A 23 57.62 9.10 -3.05
N SER A 24 58.20 9.06 -1.84
CA SER A 24 57.56 8.46 -0.67
C SER A 24 56.27 9.20 -0.27
N ILE A 25 56.29 10.54 -0.25
CA ILE A 25 55.12 11.36 0.04
C ILE A 25 54.04 11.12 -1.02
N CYS A 26 54.38 11.23 -2.31
CA CYS A 26 53.42 11.05 -3.40
C CYS A 26 52.76 9.66 -3.38
N MET A 27 53.55 8.61 -3.15
CA MET A 27 53.03 7.25 -2.98
C MET A 27 52.08 7.16 -1.78
N HIS A 28 52.47 7.68 -0.62
CA HIS A 28 51.62 7.60 0.56
C HIS A 28 50.31 8.40 0.39
N THR A 29 50.38 9.60 -0.18
CA THR A 29 49.18 10.42 -0.45
C THR A 29 48.25 9.77 -1.46
N SER A 30 48.79 9.14 -2.51
CA SER A 30 47.96 8.46 -3.51
C SER A 30 47.30 7.19 -2.96
N VAL A 31 48.02 6.41 -2.15
CA VAL A 31 47.47 5.24 -1.44
C VAL A 31 46.39 5.65 -0.44
N ALA A 32 46.62 6.69 0.35
CA ALA A 32 45.62 7.19 1.29
C ALA A 32 44.35 7.71 0.58
N ALA A 33 44.50 8.45 -0.52
CA ALA A 33 43.39 8.95 -1.31
C ALA A 33 42.58 7.80 -1.94
N THR A 34 43.26 6.79 -2.51
CA THR A 34 42.59 5.62 -3.09
C THR A 34 41.88 4.77 -2.05
N GLN A 35 42.46 4.58 -0.87
CA GLN A 35 41.82 3.87 0.24
C GLN A 35 40.57 4.62 0.73
N SER A 36 40.68 5.95 0.94
CA SER A 36 39.53 6.78 1.35
C SER A 36 38.40 6.70 0.33
N PHE A 37 38.73 6.80 -0.96
CA PHE A 37 37.75 6.71 -2.05
C PHE A 37 37.08 5.33 -2.10
N GLN A 38 37.85 4.25 -1.93
CA GLN A 38 37.30 2.90 -1.90
C GLN A 38 36.36 2.69 -0.72
N GLN A 39 36.71 3.22 0.45
CA GLN A 39 35.87 3.14 1.64
C GLN A 39 34.55 3.90 1.46
N GLU A 40 34.60 5.12 0.94
CA GLU A 40 33.40 5.91 0.62
C GLU A 40 32.53 5.21 -0.43
N ASN A 41 33.14 4.67 -1.49
CA ASN A 41 32.42 3.93 -2.53
C ASN A 41 31.69 2.70 -1.96
N MET A 42 32.33 1.98 -1.04
CA MET A 42 31.73 0.84 -0.36
C MET A 42 30.56 1.26 0.52
N MET A 43 30.71 2.33 1.31
CA MET A 43 29.62 2.86 2.14
C MET A 43 28.43 3.31 1.30
N LEU A 44 28.67 4.04 0.20
CA LEU A 44 27.61 4.49 -0.71
C LEU A 44 26.87 3.32 -1.36
N LYS A 45 27.59 2.25 -1.74
CA LYS A 45 26.97 1.03 -2.27
C LYS A 45 26.08 0.34 -1.25
N GLN A 46 26.53 0.23 0.00
CA GLN A 46 25.73 -0.36 1.08
C GLN A 46 24.47 0.48 1.36
N GLN A 47 24.60 1.80 1.39
CA GLN A 47 23.45 2.69 1.57
C GLN A 47 22.46 2.60 0.41
N LEU A 48 22.95 2.52 -0.83
CA LEU A 48 22.11 2.32 -2.01
C LEU A 48 21.35 0.99 -1.94
N GLU A 49 22.01 -0.10 -1.53
CA GLU A 49 21.37 -1.41 -1.39
C GLU A 49 20.27 -1.38 -0.31
N ALA A 50 20.53 -0.75 0.84
CA ALA A 50 19.53 -0.58 1.88
C ALA A 50 18.31 0.22 1.37
N LEU A 51 18.53 1.32 0.67
CA LEU A 51 17.46 2.12 0.06
C LEU A 51 16.65 1.34 -0.98
N LEU A 52 17.30 0.48 -1.77
CA LEU A 52 16.60 -0.39 -2.72
C LEU A 52 15.74 -1.44 -2.02
N GLN A 53 16.22 -2.01 -0.91
CA GLN A 53 15.43 -2.94 -0.10
C GLN A 53 14.20 -2.25 0.51
N GLU A 54 14.38 -1.06 1.10
CA GLU A 54 13.28 -0.25 1.62
C GLU A 54 12.27 0.12 0.52
N ASN A 55 12.75 0.51 -0.67
CA ASN A 55 11.89 0.84 -1.80
C ASN A 55 11.03 -0.36 -2.24
N ASN A 56 11.59 -1.58 -2.22
CA ASN A 56 10.84 -2.79 -2.52
C ASN A 56 9.78 -3.10 -1.46
N ILE A 57 10.09 -2.92 -0.18
CA ILE A 57 9.12 -3.07 0.92
C ILE A 57 7.98 -2.06 0.73
N LEU A 58 8.30 -0.80 0.43
CA LEU A 58 7.31 0.24 0.19
C LEU A 58 6.42 -0.07 -1.02
N LYS A 59 6.99 -0.50 -2.14
CA LYS A 59 6.21 -0.92 -3.32
C LYS A 59 5.23 -2.04 -2.97
N ARG A 60 5.68 -3.04 -2.22
CA ARG A 60 4.81 -4.14 -1.77
C ARG A 60 3.69 -3.65 -0.84
N ALA A 61 4.00 -2.76 0.10
CA ALA A 61 3.02 -2.18 0.99
C ALA A 61 1.95 -1.37 0.23
N VAL A 62 2.38 -0.58 -0.76
CA VAL A 62 1.48 0.19 -1.62
C VAL A 62 0.57 -0.72 -2.44
N SER A 63 1.09 -1.80 -3.03
CA SER A 63 0.25 -2.78 -3.74
C SER A 63 -0.80 -3.42 -2.83
N ILE A 64 -0.41 -3.87 -1.64
CA ILE A 64 -1.36 -4.44 -0.66
C ILE A 64 -2.42 -3.41 -0.27
N GLN A 65 -2.03 -2.16 -0.04
CA GLN A 65 -2.97 -1.10 0.32
C GLN A 65 -3.94 -0.78 -0.81
N HIS A 66 -3.46 -0.75 -2.04
CA HIS A 66 -4.30 -0.57 -3.23
C HIS A 66 -5.34 -1.70 -3.36
N ASP A 67 -4.92 -2.95 -3.21
CA ASP A 67 -5.83 -4.10 -3.31
C ASP A 67 -6.90 -4.07 -2.22
N ARG A 68 -6.52 -3.71 -0.99
CA ARG A 68 -7.47 -3.52 0.13
C ARG A 68 -8.45 -2.37 -0.12
N GLN A 69 -7.99 -1.27 -0.70
CA GLN A 69 -8.86 -0.15 -1.06
C GLN A 69 -9.87 -0.57 -2.11
N LYS A 70 -9.43 -1.30 -3.14
CA LYS A 70 -10.29 -1.83 -4.19
C LYS A 70 -11.38 -2.75 -3.62
N GLU A 71 -11.01 -3.70 -2.74
CA GLU A 71 -11.97 -4.57 -2.05
C GLU A 71 -12.98 -3.77 -1.21
N PHE A 72 -12.52 -2.72 -0.52
CA PHE A 72 -13.39 -1.85 0.26
C PHE A 72 -14.40 -1.11 -0.61
N ASP A 73 -13.97 -0.57 -1.75
CA ASP A 73 -14.82 0.12 -2.71
C ASP A 73 -15.85 -0.83 -3.33
N GLU A 74 -15.46 -2.07 -3.65
CA GLU A 74 -16.36 -3.12 -4.15
C GLU A 74 -17.42 -3.50 -3.11
N ARG A 75 -17.02 -3.76 -1.87
CA ARG A 75 -17.96 -4.02 -0.76
C ARG A 75 -18.87 -2.83 -0.50
N GLY A 76 -18.36 -1.61 -0.64
CA GLY A 76 -19.17 -0.39 -0.53
C GLY A 76 -20.30 -0.35 -1.56
N LYS A 77 -20.02 -0.74 -2.81
CA LYS A 77 -21.05 -0.86 -3.86
C LYS A 77 -22.08 -1.93 -3.52
N GLU A 78 -21.64 -3.10 -3.05
CA GLU A 78 -22.55 -4.19 -2.67
C GLU A 78 -23.48 -3.78 -1.51
N VAL A 79 -22.94 -3.14 -0.46
CA VAL A 79 -23.73 -2.62 0.65
C VAL A 79 -24.77 -1.60 0.17
N ASN A 80 -24.39 -0.69 -0.73
CA ASN A 80 -25.34 0.27 -1.29
C ASN A 80 -26.43 -0.40 -2.12
N HIS A 81 -26.08 -1.42 -2.91
CA HIS A 81 -27.05 -2.21 -3.66
C HIS A 81 -28.04 -2.94 -2.73
N LEU A 82 -27.54 -3.58 -1.67
CA LEU A 82 -28.38 -4.26 -0.68
C LEU A 82 -29.32 -3.29 0.05
N LYS A 83 -28.86 -2.07 0.38
CA LYS A 83 -29.72 -1.03 0.95
C LYS A 83 -30.86 -0.64 0.01
N GLN A 84 -30.58 -0.49 -1.28
CA GLN A 84 -31.61 -0.19 -2.29
C GLN A 84 -32.62 -1.33 -2.40
N LEU A 85 -32.16 -2.58 -2.45
CA LEU A 85 -33.02 -3.75 -2.51
C LEU A 85 -33.90 -3.88 -1.26
N LEU A 86 -33.33 -3.64 -0.07
CA LEU A 86 -34.07 -3.64 1.18
C LEU A 86 -35.17 -2.58 1.20
N ALA A 87 -34.87 -1.37 0.72
CA ALA A 87 -35.87 -0.30 0.58
C ALA A 87 -37.02 -0.70 -0.36
N GLN A 88 -36.69 -1.33 -1.50
CA GLN A 88 -37.70 -1.86 -2.44
C GLN A 88 -38.58 -2.92 -1.78
N TYR A 89 -38.00 -3.87 -1.05
CA TYR A 89 -38.79 -4.90 -0.35
C TYR A 89 -39.66 -4.31 0.76
N GLN A 90 -39.17 -3.30 1.49
CA GLN A 90 -39.99 -2.59 2.48
C GLN A 90 -41.22 -1.92 1.86
N GLU A 91 -41.07 -1.32 0.67
CA GLU A 91 -42.18 -0.70 -0.06
C GLU A 91 -43.18 -1.73 -0.58
N GLN A 92 -42.69 -2.85 -1.12
CA GLN A 92 -43.55 -3.97 -1.55
C GLN A 92 -44.35 -4.53 -0.37
N LEU A 93 -43.71 -4.72 0.78
CA LEU A 93 -44.35 -5.26 1.98
C LEU A 93 -45.44 -4.30 2.48
N ARG A 94 -45.16 -3.00 2.54
CA ARG A 94 -46.18 -1.97 2.88
C ARG A 94 -47.37 -2.01 1.91
N THR A 95 -47.11 -2.16 0.61
CA THR A 95 -48.18 -2.25 -0.40
C THR A 95 -49.04 -3.50 -0.19
N LEU A 96 -48.42 -4.64 0.11
CA LEU A 96 -49.15 -5.88 0.39
C LEU A 96 -49.96 -5.79 1.68
N GLU A 97 -49.44 -5.15 2.73
CA GLU A 97 -50.16 -4.90 3.98
C GLU A 97 -51.44 -4.09 3.74
N VAL A 98 -51.34 -2.99 2.97
CA VAL A 98 -52.49 -2.15 2.62
C VAL A 98 -53.51 -2.94 1.80
N ASN A 99 -53.06 -3.69 0.80
CA ASN A 99 -53.95 -4.50 -0.05
C ASN A 99 -54.68 -5.59 0.75
N ASN A 100 -53.98 -6.26 1.66
CA ASN A 100 -54.57 -7.29 2.50
C ASN A 100 -55.61 -6.68 3.46
N TYR A 101 -55.30 -5.53 4.07
CA TYR A 101 -56.25 -4.81 4.89
C TYR A 101 -57.52 -4.41 4.11
N ALA A 102 -57.37 -3.84 2.92
CA ALA A 102 -58.49 -3.48 2.06
C ALA A 102 -59.35 -4.70 1.71
N LEU A 103 -58.72 -5.83 1.35
CA LEU A 103 -59.41 -7.08 1.05
C LEU A 103 -60.17 -7.62 2.26
N ALA A 104 -59.56 -7.61 3.44
CA ALA A 104 -60.19 -8.04 4.69
C ALA A 104 -61.41 -7.16 5.03
N MET A 105 -61.32 -5.85 4.80
CA MET A 105 -62.43 -4.91 4.99
C MET A 105 -63.58 -5.16 4.00
N HIS A 106 -63.27 -5.36 2.71
CA HIS A 106 -64.27 -5.70 1.71
C HIS A 106 -64.97 -7.03 2.01
N LEU A 107 -64.23 -8.04 2.46
CA LEU A 107 -64.77 -9.35 2.83
C LEU A 107 -65.74 -9.22 4.02
N LYS A 108 -65.35 -8.47 5.06
CA LYS A 108 -66.21 -8.17 6.21
C LYS A 108 -67.48 -7.44 5.79
N GLN A 109 -67.38 -6.47 4.90
CA GLN A 109 -68.54 -5.75 4.37
C GLN A 109 -69.47 -6.67 3.58
N ALA A 110 -68.94 -7.53 2.70
CA ALA A 110 -69.73 -8.48 1.92
C ALA A 110 -70.47 -9.49 2.81
N GLN A 111 -69.84 -9.96 3.89
CA GLN A 111 -70.47 -10.83 4.89
C GLN A 111 -71.60 -10.14 5.65
N GLN A 112 -71.46 -8.84 5.95
CA GLN A 112 -72.49 -8.05 6.66
C GLN A 112 -73.63 -7.61 5.73
N SER A 113 -73.36 -7.31 4.45
CA SER A 113 -74.39 -6.96 3.45
C SER A 113 -75.21 -8.17 3.00
N ASN A 114 -74.74 -9.40 3.25
CA ASN A 114 -75.54 -10.60 3.12
C ASN A 114 -76.53 -10.70 4.30
N SER A 115 -77.54 -9.83 4.28
CA SER A 115 -78.76 -9.96 5.07
C SER A 115 -79.72 -10.96 4.40
N ILE A 116 -79.26 -12.19 4.14
CA ILE A 116 -80.16 -13.29 3.78
C ILE A 116 -80.29 -14.18 5.02
N PRO A 117 -81.40 -14.09 5.77
CA PRO A 117 -81.71 -15.08 6.78
C PRO A 117 -82.13 -16.36 6.04
N GLY A 118 -81.25 -17.36 6.02
CA GLY A 118 -81.65 -18.74 5.80
C GLY A 118 -80.94 -19.46 4.65
N ARG A 119 -80.46 -20.65 5.00
CA ARG A 119 -80.02 -21.78 4.15
C ARG A 119 -78.67 -21.63 3.45
N PHE A 120 -77.63 -22.01 4.19
CA PHE A 120 -76.61 -22.86 3.59
C PHE A 120 -77.20 -24.26 3.40
N ASN A 121 -77.17 -24.78 2.17
CA ASN A 121 -77.50 -26.19 1.90
C ASN A 121 -76.30 -27.05 2.30
N PRO A 122 -76.48 -28.12 3.09
CA PRO A 122 -75.39 -28.93 3.62
C PRO A 122 -74.85 -30.00 2.65
N ASP A 123 -75.11 -29.89 1.34
CA ASP A 123 -74.70 -30.89 0.34
C ASP A 123 -74.03 -30.25 -0.88
N VAL A 124 -72.94 -29.50 -0.66
CA VAL A 124 -72.01 -29.18 -1.75
C VAL A 124 -70.60 -29.48 -1.23
N PHE A 125 -70.05 -30.59 -1.74
CA PHE A 125 -68.68 -31.05 -1.56
C PHE A 125 -67.68 -30.14 -2.28
#